data_AF-A0A0T6AH03-F1
#
_entry.id   AF-A0A0T6AH03-F1
#
_cell.length_a   1.000
_cell.length_b   1.000
_cell.length_c   1.000
_cell.angle_alpha   90.00
_cell.angle_beta   90.00
_cell.angle_gamma   90.00
#
_symmetry.space_group_name_H-M   'P 1'
#
loop_
_entity.id
_entity.type
_entity.pdbx_description
1 polymer ?
#
loop_
_entity_poly.entity_id
_entity_poly.type
_entity_poly.pdbx_seq_one_letter_code
_entity_poly.pdbx_strand_id
1 'polypeptide(L)'
;MAGAGAAGIAVAKLLLVAGARDIVLCDQYGSIYEGRTENMNWAMEEMAKVTNRDKVKGDLSAAIRGALDVRARNINVRMKIAASEAIAAFVGAKDLKPDYIIPHALNFKVPPQVAAAVARAAMETGEARVQVCPEEVAAQTLEYLYEGHMRYLKETVETTR
;
A
#
# COMPACT_ATOMS: atom_id res chain seq x y z
N MET A 1 0.77 4.25 7.09
CA MET A 1 2.05 4.90 6.76
C MET A 1 3.11 3.84 6.44
N ALA A 2 3.74 3.94 5.28
CA ALA A 2 4.82 3.05 4.87
C ALA A 2 6.16 3.51 5.47
N GLY A 3 6.49 2.99 6.64
CA GLY A 3 7.72 3.29 7.37
C GLY A 3 7.45 3.69 8.82
N ALA A 4 7.98 2.91 9.77
CA ALA A 4 8.01 3.23 11.20
C ALA A 4 9.40 3.76 11.66
N GLY A 5 10.21 4.25 10.72
CA GLY A 5 11.49 4.92 11.00
C GLY A 5 11.32 6.39 11.41
N ALA A 6 12.43 7.11 11.56
CA ALA A 6 12.44 8.50 12.05
C ALA A 6 11.48 9.43 11.29
N ALA A 7 11.51 9.42 9.95
CA ALA A 7 10.62 10.25 9.13
C ALA A 7 9.14 9.85 9.28
N GLY A 8 8.86 8.54 9.28
CA GLY A 8 7.50 8.02 9.41
C GLY A 8 6.88 8.36 10.77
N ILE A 9 7.66 8.23 11.85
CA ILE A 9 7.25 8.60 13.20
C ILE A 9 7.05 10.12 13.32
N ALA A 10 7.93 10.94 12.75
CA ALA A 10 7.80 12.40 12.79
C ALA A 10 6.51 12.88 12.10
N VAL A 11 6.22 12.35 10.91
CA VAL A 11 4.99 12.66 10.18
C VAL A 11 3.76 12.12 10.91
N ALA A 12 3.81 10.90 11.45
CA ALA A 12 2.71 10.36 12.24
C ALA A 12 2.41 11.24 13.47
N LYS A 13 3.43 11.74 14.18
CA LYS A 13 3.26 12.68 15.29
C LYS A 13 2.61 13.98 14.84
N LEU A 14 3.03 14.53 13.71
CA LEU A 14 2.41 15.72 13.12
C LEU A 14 0.93 15.48 12.81
N LEU A 15 0.59 14.33 12.22
CA LEU A 15 -0.78 13.96 11.90
C LEU A 15 -1.65 13.77 13.16
N LEU A 16 -1.11 13.16 14.22
CA LEU A 16 -1.79 13.06 15.52
C LEU A 16 -2.10 14.43 16.10
N VAL A 17 -1.13 15.37 16.04
CA VAL A 17 -1.32 16.76 16.48
C VAL A 17 -2.36 17.48 15.62
N ALA A 18 -2.40 17.19 14.31
CA ALA A 18 -3.42 17.70 13.39
C ALA A 18 -4.81 17.05 13.58
N GLY A 19 -4.96 16.09 14.50
CA GLY A 19 -6.24 15.48 14.88
C GLY A 19 -6.58 14.16 14.19
N ALA A 20 -5.67 13.59 13.39
CA ALA A 20 -5.88 12.27 12.82
C ALA A 20 -5.91 11.21 13.93
N ARG A 21 -6.94 10.35 13.94
CA ARG A 21 -7.10 9.30 14.96
C ARG A 21 -6.69 7.91 14.47
N ASP A 22 -6.88 7.65 13.18
CA ASP A 22 -6.69 6.33 12.58
C ASP A 22 -5.39 6.28 11.78
N ILE A 23 -4.28 6.08 12.51
CA ILE A 23 -2.94 5.95 11.92
C ILE A 23 -2.44 4.54 12.20
N VAL A 24 -1.95 3.85 11.16
CA VAL A 24 -1.20 2.60 11.28
C VAL A 24 0.17 2.81 10.67
N LEU A 25 1.22 2.61 11.46
CA LEU A 25 2.61 2.65 11.02
C LEU A 25 3.07 1.24 10.67
N CYS A 26 3.75 1.07 9.53
CA CYS A 26 4.29 -0.23 9.12
C CYS A 26 5.80 -0.15 8.91
N ASP A 27 6.54 -1.19 9.30
CA ASP A 27 7.94 -1.40 8.92
C ASP A 27 8.08 -2.55 7.92
N GLN A 28 9.31 -3.04 7.72
CA GLN A 28 9.56 -4.17 6.83
C GLN A 28 8.94 -5.50 7.28
N TYR A 29 8.54 -5.62 8.55
CA TYR A 29 7.84 -6.79 9.11
C TYR A 29 6.33 -6.53 9.32
N GLY A 30 5.83 -5.37 8.88
CA GLY A 30 4.43 -5.02 8.88
C GLY A 30 4.05 -3.97 9.91
N SER A 31 2.76 -3.87 10.22
CA SER A 31 2.19 -2.89 11.14
C SER A 31 2.82 -3.00 12.54
N ILE A 32 3.23 -1.88 13.12
CA ILE A 32 3.59 -1.82 14.54
C ILE A 32 2.29 -1.80 15.38
N TYR A 33 2.29 -2.53 16.49
CA TYR A 33 1.19 -2.57 17.44
C TYR A 33 1.73 -2.84 18.84
N GLU A 34 0.97 -2.44 19.85
CA GLU A 34 1.36 -2.63 21.25
C GLU A 34 1.49 -4.13 21.58
N GLY A 35 2.67 -4.53 22.04
CA GLY A 35 3.02 -5.92 22.38
C GLY A 35 3.71 -6.70 21.25
N ARG A 36 4.01 -6.08 20.11
CA ARG A 36 4.87 -6.66 19.08
C ARG A 36 6.31 -6.81 19.61
N THR A 37 6.96 -7.93 19.35
CA THR A 37 8.33 -8.21 19.84
C THR A 37 9.38 -8.10 18.73
N GLU A 38 9.01 -8.30 17.46
CA GLU A 38 9.95 -8.25 16.35
C GLU A 38 10.27 -6.82 15.92
N ASN A 39 11.56 -6.47 15.85
CA ASN A 39 12.07 -5.20 15.30
C ASN A 39 11.43 -3.94 15.93
N MET A 40 11.11 -3.99 17.22
CA MET A 40 10.60 -2.83 17.96
C MET A 40 11.75 -2.08 18.65
N ASN A 41 11.62 -0.75 18.65
CA ASN A 41 12.45 0.13 19.47
C ASN A 41 11.56 1.02 20.32
N TRP A 42 12.15 1.75 21.27
CA TRP A 42 11.44 2.63 22.19
C TRP A 42 10.49 3.62 21.49
N ALA A 43 10.87 4.15 20.33
CA ALA A 43 10.05 5.12 19.61
C ALA A 43 8.85 4.44 18.93
N MET A 44 9.05 3.25 18.35
CA MET A 44 7.97 2.45 17.79
C MET A 44 7.00 1.98 18.87
N GLU A 45 7.50 1.62 20.06
CA GLU A 45 6.66 1.25 21.21
C GLU A 45 5.77 2.41 21.66
N GLU A 46 6.34 3.60 21.81
CA GLU A 46 5.56 4.79 22.14
C GLU A 46 4.52 5.11 21.08
N MET A 47 4.90 5.01 19.80
CA MET A 47 3.96 5.21 18.71
C MET A 47 2.85 4.15 18.67
N ALA A 48 3.17 2.88 18.97
CA ALA A 48 2.20 1.80 18.96
C ALA A 48 1.14 1.90 20.07
N LYS A 49 1.39 2.69 21.13
CA LYS A 49 0.38 3.01 22.16
C LYS A 49 -0.64 4.05 21.69
N VAL A 50 -0.23 4.94 20.79
CA VAL A 50 -1.05 6.08 20.34
C VAL A 50 -1.58 5.94 18.91
N THR A 51 -1.03 5.02 18.13
CA THR A 51 -1.45 4.62 16.78
C THR A 51 -1.94 3.16 16.79
N ASN A 52 -2.69 2.74 15.78
CA ASN A 52 -3.13 1.35 15.59
C ASN A 52 -3.80 0.72 16.85
N ARG A 53 -4.75 1.44 17.46
CA ARG A 53 -5.43 1.03 18.72
C ARG A 53 -6.20 -0.29 18.59
N ASP A 54 -6.72 -0.55 17.40
CA ASP A 54 -7.42 -1.80 17.08
C ASP A 54 -6.47 -2.98 16.84
N LYS A 55 -5.15 -2.74 16.98
CA LYS A 55 -4.08 -3.73 16.77
C LYS A 55 -4.23 -4.42 15.43
N VAL A 56 -4.56 -3.66 14.40
CA VAL A 56 -4.63 -4.15 13.02
C VAL A 56 -3.26 -4.73 12.70
N LYS A 57 -3.22 -6.04 12.49
CA LYS A 57 -2.02 -6.78 12.10
C LYS A 57 -2.06 -6.98 10.60
N GLY A 58 -1.01 -6.54 9.92
CA GLY A 58 -0.86 -6.74 8.49
C GLY A 58 0.42 -6.10 8.01
N ASP A 59 0.99 -6.63 6.94
CA ASP A 59 2.03 -5.93 6.22
C ASP A 59 1.45 -4.71 5.48
N LEU A 60 2.33 -3.94 4.82
CA LEU A 60 1.89 -2.86 3.93
C LEU A 60 0.91 -3.36 2.84
N SER A 61 0.75 -4.69 2.61
CA SER A 61 -0.19 -5.22 1.61
C SER A 61 -1.61 -4.80 1.86
N ALA A 62 -2.02 -4.68 3.13
CA ALA A 62 -3.37 -4.26 3.46
C ALA A 62 -3.67 -2.83 2.98
N ALA A 63 -2.64 -1.99 2.79
CA ALA A 63 -2.76 -0.66 2.22
C ALA A 63 -2.62 -0.64 0.68
N ILE A 64 -2.04 -1.68 0.07
CA ILE A 64 -1.86 -1.75 -1.36
C ILE A 64 -2.96 -2.62 -1.96
N ARG A 65 -4.02 -1.97 -2.44
CA ARG A 65 -5.20 -2.56 -3.08
C ARG A 65 -4.87 -3.78 -3.97
N GLY A 66 -3.84 -3.65 -4.81
CA GLY A 66 -3.38 -4.74 -5.68
C GLY A 66 -2.97 -6.04 -4.98
N ALA A 67 -2.31 -5.95 -3.82
CA ALA A 67 -1.91 -7.12 -3.06
C ALA A 67 -3.11 -7.80 -2.35
N LEU A 68 -4.13 -7.02 -1.98
CA LEU A 68 -5.39 -7.56 -1.43
C LEU A 68 -6.22 -8.28 -2.50
N ASP A 69 -6.31 -7.70 -3.70
CA ASP A 69 -7.11 -8.24 -4.80
C ASP A 69 -6.62 -9.60 -5.28
N VAL A 70 -5.30 -9.82 -5.27
CA VAL A 70 -4.66 -11.12 -5.57
C VAL A 70 -4.53 -12.03 -4.35
N ARG A 71 -5.02 -11.58 -3.19
CA ARG A 71 -4.89 -12.26 -1.89
C ARG A 71 -3.44 -12.67 -1.62
N ALA A 72 -2.49 -11.76 -1.74
CA ALA A 72 -1.06 -12.03 -1.53
C ALA A 72 -0.79 -12.63 -0.13
N ARG A 73 0.19 -13.55 -0.03
CA ARG A 73 0.65 -14.09 1.25
C ARG A 73 1.52 -13.08 2.00
N ASN A 74 2.43 -12.41 1.29
CA ASN A 74 3.35 -11.41 1.82
C ASN A 74 3.62 -10.29 0.80
N ILE A 75 4.07 -9.12 1.27
CA ILE A 75 4.73 -8.11 0.43
C ILE A 75 6.23 -8.39 0.29
N ASN A 76 6.67 -8.54 -0.96
CA ASN A 76 8.09 -8.64 -1.28
C ASN A 76 8.66 -7.34 -1.88
N VAL A 77 9.97 -7.33 -2.11
CA VAL A 77 10.70 -6.19 -2.68
C VAL A 77 10.19 -5.83 -4.08
N ARG A 78 9.81 -6.82 -4.90
CA ARG A 78 9.34 -6.59 -6.27
C ARG A 78 8.05 -5.78 -6.29
N MET A 79 7.12 -6.04 -5.37
CA MET A 79 5.90 -5.25 -5.22
C MET A 79 6.18 -3.79 -4.83
N LYS A 80 7.17 -3.55 -3.96
CA LYS A 80 7.57 -2.18 -3.56
C LYS A 80 8.19 -1.40 -4.73
N ILE A 81 9.04 -2.07 -5.50
CA ILE A 81 9.63 -1.51 -6.72
C ILE A 81 8.52 -1.18 -7.72
N ALA A 82 7.61 -2.12 -7.99
CA ALA A 82 6.50 -1.91 -8.92
C ALA A 82 5.60 -0.74 -8.50
N ALA A 83 5.30 -0.59 -7.21
CA ALA A 83 4.56 0.58 -6.70
C ALA A 83 5.32 1.89 -6.94
N SER A 84 6.63 1.91 -6.69
CA SER A 84 7.48 3.09 -6.85
C SER A 84 7.59 3.50 -8.33
N GLU A 85 7.79 2.53 -9.23
CA GLU A 85 7.82 2.73 -10.68
C GLU A 85 6.47 3.24 -11.20
N ALA A 86 5.37 2.68 -10.72
CA ALA A 86 4.03 3.11 -11.09
C ALA A 86 3.75 4.56 -10.69
N ILE A 87 4.20 5.00 -9.50
CA ILE A 87 4.08 6.40 -9.07
C ILE A 87 4.98 7.30 -9.92
N ALA A 88 6.23 6.89 -10.14
CA ALA A 88 7.22 7.67 -10.91
C ALA A 88 6.77 7.90 -12.36
N ALA A 89 6.07 6.93 -12.96
CA ALA A 89 5.53 7.04 -14.32
C ALA A 89 4.53 8.20 -14.51
N PHE A 90 3.96 8.77 -13.44
CA PHE A 90 3.11 9.95 -13.50
C PHE A 90 3.86 11.28 -13.54
N VAL A 91 5.18 11.27 -13.33
CA VAL A 91 6.03 12.45 -13.43
C VAL A 91 6.89 12.27 -14.67
N GLY A 92 6.42 12.79 -15.80
CA GLY A 92 7.16 12.74 -17.06
C GLY A 92 8.46 13.55 -16.99
N ALA A 93 9.47 13.17 -17.78
CA ALA A 93 10.75 13.88 -17.82
C ALA A 93 10.62 15.38 -18.16
N LYS A 94 9.55 15.76 -18.85
CA LYS A 94 9.23 17.15 -19.23
C LYS A 94 8.56 17.94 -18.10
N ASP A 95 7.89 17.25 -17.19
CA ASP A 95 7.16 17.83 -16.06
C ASP A 95 8.00 17.83 -14.78
N LEU A 96 9.15 17.16 -14.79
CA LEU A 96 10.07 17.07 -13.67
C LEU A 96 10.73 18.43 -13.39
N LYS A 97 10.52 18.94 -12.18
CA LYS A 97 11.10 20.19 -11.68
C LYS A 97 11.36 20.08 -10.17
N PRO A 98 12.23 20.94 -9.59
CA PRO A 98 12.60 20.82 -8.17
C PRO A 98 11.42 20.80 -7.19
N ASP A 99 10.31 21.44 -7.55
CA ASP A 99 9.05 21.52 -6.80
C ASP A 99 8.00 20.47 -7.24
N TYR A 100 8.31 19.58 -8.18
CA TYR A 100 7.41 18.55 -8.69
C TYR A 100 8.18 17.27 -9.03
N ILE A 101 8.51 16.54 -7.96
CA ILE A 101 9.18 15.24 -8.00
C ILE A 101 8.22 14.08 -7.69
N ILE A 102 7.01 14.39 -7.22
CA ILE A 102 5.93 13.45 -6.94
C ILE A 102 4.65 13.95 -7.59
N PRO A 103 3.77 13.04 -8.07
CA PRO A 103 2.49 13.47 -8.62
C PRO A 103 1.65 14.15 -7.55
N HIS A 104 0.75 15.04 -7.99
CA HIS A 104 -0.18 15.73 -7.10
C HIS A 104 -1.01 14.72 -6.27
N ALA A 105 -1.19 15.00 -4.97
CA ALA A 105 -1.87 14.08 -4.04
C ALA A 105 -3.30 13.72 -4.45
N LEU A 106 -3.99 14.63 -5.15
CA LEU A 106 -5.35 14.44 -5.68
C LEU A 106 -5.39 13.89 -7.12
N ASN A 107 -4.27 13.35 -7.63
CA ASN A 107 -4.28 12.64 -8.91
C ASN A 107 -4.86 11.23 -8.71
N PHE A 108 -6.18 11.11 -8.83
CA PHE A 108 -6.91 9.85 -8.65
C PHE A 108 -6.60 8.78 -9.71
N LYS A 109 -5.78 9.07 -10.72
CA LYS A 109 -5.25 8.06 -11.64
C LYS A 109 -4.11 7.25 -11.03
N VAL A 110 -3.43 7.77 -10.00
CA VAL A 110 -2.28 7.10 -9.37
C VAL A 110 -2.69 5.81 -8.66
N PRO A 111 -3.70 5.78 -7.76
CA PRO A 111 -3.99 4.57 -6.99
C PRO A 111 -4.37 3.35 -7.85
N PRO A 112 -5.20 3.46 -8.90
CA PRO A 112 -5.50 2.35 -9.81
C PRO A 112 -4.26 1.74 -10.46
N GLN A 113 -3.33 2.58 -10.94
CA GLN A 113 -2.12 2.10 -11.61
C GLN A 113 -1.15 1.43 -10.62
N VAL A 114 -1.01 1.98 -9.42
CA VAL A 114 -0.23 1.34 -8.35
C VAL A 114 -0.83 -0.02 -7.97
N ALA A 115 -2.15 -0.11 -7.85
CA ALA A 115 -2.84 -1.36 -7.54
C ALA A 115 -2.59 -2.42 -8.62
N ALA A 116 -2.76 -2.07 -9.90
CA ALA A 116 -2.49 -2.99 -11.01
C ALA A 116 -1.02 -3.45 -11.04
N ALA A 117 -0.07 -2.53 -10.88
CA ALA A 117 1.36 -2.85 -10.90
C ALA A 117 1.74 -3.80 -9.75
N VAL A 118 1.20 -3.58 -8.56
CA VAL A 118 1.48 -4.44 -7.40
C VAL A 118 0.81 -5.80 -7.54
N ALA A 119 -0.44 -5.86 -8.01
CA ALA A 119 -1.13 -7.11 -8.28
C ALA A 119 -0.31 -7.97 -9.26
N ARG A 120 0.16 -7.36 -10.36
CA ARG A 120 1.02 -8.01 -11.35
C ARG A 120 2.29 -8.57 -10.72
N ALA A 121 3.04 -7.74 -9.99
CA ALA A 121 4.26 -8.16 -9.33
C ALA A 121 4.04 -9.29 -8.31
N ALA A 122 2.92 -9.27 -7.59
CA ALA A 122 2.53 -10.32 -6.65
C ALA A 122 2.21 -11.65 -7.35
N MET A 123 1.55 -11.61 -8.50
CA MET A 123 1.29 -12.80 -9.33
C MET A 123 2.58 -13.37 -9.91
N GLU A 124 3.44 -12.53 -10.49
CA GLU A 124 4.72 -12.93 -11.10
C GLU A 124 5.70 -13.56 -10.10
N THR A 125 5.66 -13.13 -8.84
CA THR A 125 6.54 -13.64 -7.78
C THR A 125 5.97 -14.83 -7.01
N GLY A 126 4.77 -15.31 -7.34
CA GLY A 126 4.13 -16.46 -6.68
C GLY A 126 3.55 -16.16 -5.29
N GLU A 127 3.55 -14.91 -4.85
CA GLU A 127 2.95 -14.51 -3.57
C GLU A 127 1.42 -14.44 -3.64
N ALA A 128 0.87 -14.23 -4.84
CA ALA A 128 -0.58 -14.25 -5.09
C ALA A 128 -1.20 -15.63 -4.82
N ARG A 129 -2.38 -15.64 -4.21
CA ARG A 129 -3.21 -16.86 -4.05
C ARG A 129 -4.26 -17.01 -5.14
N VAL A 130 -4.63 -15.91 -5.79
CA VAL A 130 -5.57 -15.90 -6.92
C VAL A 130 -4.96 -15.11 -8.07
N GLN A 131 -5.22 -15.56 -9.29
CA GLN A 131 -4.84 -14.86 -10.51
C GLN A 131 -6.02 -13.99 -10.94
N VAL A 132 -5.76 -12.72 -11.24
CA VAL A 132 -6.76 -11.75 -11.71
C VAL A 132 -6.15 -10.88 -12.80
N CYS A 133 -6.98 -10.25 -13.62
CA CYS A 133 -6.51 -9.31 -14.62
C CYS A 133 -6.08 -7.97 -13.94
N PRO A 134 -4.83 -7.51 -14.07
CA PRO A 134 -4.39 -6.23 -13.47
C PRO A 134 -5.22 -5.02 -13.91
N GLU A 135 -5.75 -5.06 -15.14
CA GLU A 135 -6.58 -4.01 -15.69
C GLU A 135 -7.95 -3.96 -14.98
N GLU A 136 -8.49 -5.11 -14.57
CA GLU A 136 -9.69 -5.19 -13.73
C GLU A 136 -9.42 -4.67 -12.31
N VAL A 137 -8.24 -4.96 -11.75
CA VAL A 137 -7.79 -4.40 -10.46
C VAL A 137 -7.77 -2.86 -10.52
N ALA A 138 -7.21 -2.28 -11.59
CA ALA A 138 -7.23 -0.84 -11.80
C ALA A 138 -8.65 -0.29 -11.94
N ALA A 139 -9.48 -0.90 -12.79
CA ALA A 139 -10.85 -0.47 -13.02
C ALA A 139 -11.67 -0.47 -11.73
N GLN A 140 -11.57 -1.53 -10.94
CA GLN A 140 -12.22 -1.62 -9.64
C GLN A 140 -11.70 -0.59 -8.65
N THR A 141 -10.38 -0.38 -8.59
CA THR A 141 -9.79 0.64 -7.72
C THR A 141 -10.32 2.03 -8.07
N LEU A 142 -10.49 2.32 -9.36
CA LEU A 142 -11.07 3.57 -9.84
C LEU A 142 -12.55 3.68 -9.47
N GLU A 143 -13.35 2.63 -9.72
CA GLU A 143 -14.77 2.56 -9.36
C GLU A 143 -14.96 2.80 -7.85
N TYR A 144 -14.15 2.16 -7.01
CA TYR A 144 -14.22 2.35 -5.56
C TYR A 144 -13.95 3.79 -5.13
N LEU A 145 -12.99 4.48 -5.76
CA LEU A 145 -12.68 5.87 -5.44
C LEU A 145 -13.84 6.83 -5.77
N TYR A 146 -14.66 6.52 -6.78
CA TYR A 146 -15.78 7.37 -7.19
C TYR A 146 -17.12 6.96 -6.58
N GLU A 147 -17.39 5.67 -6.49
CA GLU A 147 -18.70 5.13 -6.15
C GLU A 147 -18.76 4.51 -4.74
N GLY A 148 -17.61 4.28 -4.10
CA GLY A 148 -17.51 3.75 -2.74
C GLY A 148 -17.86 2.26 -2.58
N HIS A 149 -18.16 1.55 -3.68
CA HIS A 149 -18.54 0.15 -3.66
C HIS A 149 -17.45 -0.75 -4.26
N MET A 150 -17.28 -1.95 -3.70
CA MET A 150 -16.31 -2.96 -4.14
C MET A 150 -17.01 -4.23 -4.63
N ARG A 151 -16.53 -4.81 -5.73
CA ARG A 151 -17.00 -6.07 -6.29
C ARG A 151 -15.99 -7.20 -6.04
N TYR A 152 -16.40 -8.45 -6.23
CA TYR A 152 -15.44 -9.56 -6.29
C TYR A 152 -14.85 -9.65 -7.70
N LEU A 153 -13.51 -9.68 -7.80
CA LEU A 153 -12.82 -9.97 -9.05
C LEU A 153 -13.01 -11.43 -9.43
N LYS A 154 -13.21 -11.68 -10.72
CA LYS A 154 -13.26 -13.04 -11.25
C LYS A 154 -11.84 -13.56 -11.34
N GLU A 155 -11.63 -14.78 -10.87
CA GLU A 155 -10.34 -15.45 -11.06
C GLU A 155 -10.13 -15.71 -12.55
N THR A 156 -8.94 -15.41 -13.05
CA THR A 156 -8.54 -15.80 -14.40
C THR A 156 -8.42 -17.32 -14.40
N VAL A 157 -9.42 -18.02 -14.93
CA VAL A 157 -9.37 -19.48 -15.07
C VAL A 157 -8.30 -19.79 -16.11
N GLU A 158 -7.09 -20.16 -15.67
CA GLU A 158 -6.17 -20.87 -16.55
C GLU A 158 -6.84 -22.19 -16.88
N THR A 159 -7.33 -22.29 -18.12
CA THR A 159 -7.72 -23.56 -18.72
C THR A 159 -6.44 -24.35 -18.93
N THR A 160 -6.02 -25.09 -17.90
CA THR A 160 -5.00 -26.14 -18.06
C THR A 160 -5.64 -27.26 -18.86
N ARG A 161 -5.28 -27.35 -20.14
CA ARG A 161 -5.35 -28.59 -20.94
C ARG A 161 -4.03 -29.32 -20.83
#